data_AF-A0A3M7TC74-F1
#
_entry.id   AF-A0A3M7TC74-F1
#
_cell.length_a   1.000
_cell.length_b   1.000
_cell.length_c   1.000
_cell.angle_alpha   90.00
_cell.angle_beta   90.00
_cell.angle_gamma   90.00
#
_symmetry.space_group_name_H-M   'P 1'
#
loop_
_entity.id
_entity.type
_entity.pdbx_description
1 polymer ?
#
loop_
_entity_poly.entity_id
_entity_poly.type
_entity_poly.pdbx_seq_one_letter_code
_entity_poly.pdbx_strand_id
1 'polypeptide(L)'
;MKKKIQLFGIFSLLLLVFIIGLKGTFDGYYGFYYENKSYEKPILYQATESIVQSEAVSIFASYTGFDTGYGFYAPNVASDFVLTFELKDKNGNIIEEKAMPSFQKKESVVRYTTIFIYSSIKFQGIKQNLIANIINI
;
A
#
# COMPACT_ATOMS: atom_id res chain seq x y z
N MET A 1 -25.52 12.43 -30.57
CA MET A 1 -24.55 13.29 -29.85
C MET A 1 -24.37 12.88 -28.39
N LYS A 2 -25.43 12.68 -27.60
CA LYS A 2 -25.36 12.27 -26.17
C LYS A 2 -24.43 11.06 -25.90
N LYS A 3 -24.52 9.99 -26.70
CA LYS A 3 -23.65 8.81 -26.55
C LYS A 3 -22.16 9.11 -26.73
N LYS A 4 -21.78 10.00 -27.66
CA LYS A 4 -20.37 10.37 -27.90
C LYS A 4 -19.79 11.14 -26.71
N ILE A 5 -20.59 12.02 -26.12
CA ILE A 5 -20.21 12.79 -24.92
C ILE A 5 -20.06 11.86 -23.71
N GLN A 6 -20.98 10.92 -23.52
CA GLN A 6 -20.89 9.92 -22.44
C GLN A 6 -19.62 9.06 -22.58
N LEU A 7 -19.33 8.57 -23.78
CA LEU A 7 -18.12 7.79 -24.04
C LEU A 7 -16.85 8.61 -23.78
N PHE A 8 -16.84 9.88 -24.17
CA PHE A 8 -15.71 10.78 -23.88
C PHE A 8 -15.51 11.01 -22.38
N GLY A 9 -16.60 11.16 -21.62
CA GLY A 9 -16.55 11.30 -20.16
C GLY A 9 -15.98 10.05 -19.49
N ILE A 10 -16.47 8.87 -19.87
CA ILE A 10 -15.97 7.59 -19.34
C ILE A 10 -14.49 7.40 -19.69
N PHE A 11 -14.11 7.67 -20.94
CA PHE A 11 -12.73 7.56 -21.37
C PHE A 11 -11.81 8.50 -20.59
N SER A 12 -12.21 9.77 -20.41
CA SER A 12 -11.45 10.75 -19.63
C SER A 12 -11.27 10.31 -18.17
N LEU A 13 -12.32 9.74 -17.56
CA LEU A 13 -12.25 9.21 -16.20
C LEU A 13 -11.27 8.03 -16.10
N LEU A 14 -11.37 7.07 -17.02
CA LEU A 14 -10.46 5.92 -17.05
C LEU A 14 -9.01 6.34 -17.28
N LEU A 15 -8.80 7.32 -18.16
CA LEU A 15 -7.48 7.89 -18.41
C LEU A 15 -6.92 8.56 -17.15
N LEU A 16 -7.74 9.29 -16.39
CA LEU A 16 -7.33 9.91 -15.14
C LEU A 16 -6.93 8.87 -14.10
N VAL A 17 -7.75 7.83 -13.90
CA VAL A 17 -7.45 6.72 -12.98
C VAL A 17 -6.14 6.02 -13.40
N PHE A 18 -5.94 5.82 -14.70
CA PHE A 18 -4.70 5.26 -15.23
C PHE A 18 -3.48 6.15 -14.91
N ILE A 19 -3.58 7.47 -15.08
CA ILE A 19 -2.50 8.42 -14.76
C ILE A 19 -2.17 8.39 -13.27
N ILE A 20 -3.17 8.35 -12.39
CA ILE A 20 -2.98 8.22 -10.93
C ILE A 20 -2.24 6.92 -10.60
N GLY A 21 -2.66 5.79 -11.19
CA GLY A 21 -1.98 4.51 -11.01
C GLY A 21 -0.55 4.48 -11.54
N LEU A 22 -0.30 5.16 -12.67
CA LEU A 22 1.03 5.28 -13.26
C LEU A 22 1.97 6.09 -12.35
N LYS A 23 1.48 7.19 -11.77
CA LYS A 23 2.21 7.98 -10.75
C LYS A 23 2.53 7.12 -9.53
N GLY A 24 1.56 6.37 -9.01
CA GLY A 24 1.79 5.45 -7.89
C GLY A 24 2.82 4.35 -8.20
N THR A 25 2.85 3.88 -9.45
CA THR A 25 3.86 2.91 -9.91
C THR A 25 5.26 3.53 -9.94
N PHE A 26 5.40 4.78 -10.39
CA PHE A 26 6.68 5.48 -10.34
C PHE A 26 7.14 5.73 -8.91
N ASP A 27 6.26 6.21 -8.04
CA ASP A 27 6.59 6.40 -6.62
C ASP A 27 7.03 5.08 -5.97
N GLY A 28 6.32 3.98 -6.26
CA GLY A 28 6.67 2.67 -5.77
C GLY A 28 8.02 2.18 -6.30
N TYR A 29 8.24 2.23 -7.62
CA TYR A 29 9.47 1.77 -8.23
C TYR A 29 10.68 2.60 -7.79
N TYR A 30 10.60 3.92 -7.90
CA TYR A 30 11.73 4.80 -7.59
C TYR A 30 11.94 4.97 -6.08
N GLY A 31 10.88 5.06 -5.29
CA GLY A 31 10.97 5.02 -3.83
C GLY A 31 11.52 3.70 -3.32
N PHE A 32 11.27 2.59 -4.02
CA PHE A 32 11.83 1.30 -3.62
C PHE A 32 13.27 1.08 -4.08
N TYR A 33 13.58 1.26 -5.36
CA TYR A 33 14.90 0.90 -5.90
C TYR A 33 15.93 2.03 -5.80
N TYR A 34 15.50 3.28 -5.64
CA TYR A 34 16.36 4.47 -5.73
C TYR A 34 16.28 5.39 -4.50
N GLU A 35 15.67 4.94 -3.40
CA GLU A 35 15.51 5.73 -2.15
C GLU A 35 16.79 6.46 -1.68
N ASN A 36 17.93 5.77 -1.74
CA ASN A 36 19.22 6.25 -1.25
C ASN A 36 20.18 6.67 -2.37
N LYS A 37 19.66 6.92 -3.57
CA LYS A 37 20.43 7.35 -4.74
C LYS A 37 19.83 8.63 -5.29
N SER A 38 20.65 9.63 -5.59
CA SER A 38 20.19 10.74 -6.42
C SER A 38 19.89 10.20 -7.81
N TYR A 39 18.63 10.29 -8.25
CA TYR A 39 18.23 9.91 -9.59
C TYR A 39 17.42 11.05 -10.21
N GLU A 40 17.57 11.22 -11.52
CA GLU A 40 16.73 12.16 -12.26
C GLU A 40 15.39 11.49 -12.59
N LYS A 41 14.29 12.13 -12.18
CA LYS A 41 12.95 11.66 -12.49
C LYS A 41 12.73 11.71 -14.00
N PRO A 42 12.29 10.62 -14.65
CA PRO A 42 11.94 10.65 -16.07
C PRO A 42 10.85 11.69 -16.35
N ILE A 43 10.85 12.23 -17.58
CA ILE A 43 9.84 13.21 -18.03
C ILE A 43 8.41 12.69 -17.80
N LEU A 44 8.18 11.40 -18.06
CA LEU A 44 6.86 10.78 -17.87
C LEU A 44 6.44 10.79 -16.40
N TYR A 45 7.37 10.56 -15.46
CA TYR A 45 7.08 10.65 -14.04
C TYR A 45 6.71 12.09 -13.66
N GLN A 46 7.51 13.07 -14.08
CA GLN A 46 7.23 14.50 -13.83
C GLN A 46 5.88 14.94 -14.39
N ALA A 47 5.52 14.49 -15.59
CA ALA A 47 4.23 14.79 -16.22
C ALA A 47 3.06 14.20 -15.42
N THR A 48 3.15 12.92 -15.02
CA THR A 48 2.11 12.30 -14.18
C THR A 48 2.01 12.97 -12.81
N GLU A 49 3.14 13.37 -12.22
CA GLU A 49 3.20 14.08 -10.94
C GLU A 49 2.49 15.44 -11.03
N SER A 50 2.77 16.21 -12.09
CA SER A 50 2.15 17.52 -12.33
C SER A 50 0.64 17.42 -12.51
N ILE A 51 0.15 16.40 -13.21
CA ILE A 51 -1.29 16.18 -13.40
C ILE A 51 -1.96 15.81 -12.08
N VAL A 52 -1.38 14.86 -11.32
CA VAL A 52 -1.94 14.38 -10.06
C VAL A 52 -1.92 15.46 -8.97
N GLN A 53 -0.90 16.31 -8.96
CA GLN A 53 -0.77 17.43 -8.00
C GLN A 53 -1.66 18.63 -8.33
N SER A 54 -2.31 18.67 -9.50
CA SER A 54 -3.27 19.72 -9.79
C SER A 54 -4.44 19.68 -8.80
N GLU A 55 -4.91 20.85 -8.37
CA GLU A 55 -5.90 20.98 -7.29
C GLU A 55 -7.17 20.15 -7.55
N ALA A 56 -7.73 20.23 -8.76
CA ALA A 56 -8.94 19.50 -9.11
C ALA A 56 -8.76 17.98 -9.06
N VAL A 57 -7.61 17.47 -9.54
CA VAL A 57 -7.31 16.04 -9.53
C VAL A 57 -7.03 15.56 -8.12
N SER A 58 -6.27 16.33 -7.34
CA SER A 58 -5.96 16.02 -5.95
C SER A 58 -7.23 15.89 -5.10
N ILE A 59 -8.15 16.88 -5.18
CA ILE A 59 -9.44 16.83 -4.48
C ILE A 59 -10.26 15.62 -4.92
N PHE A 60 -10.36 15.38 -6.23
CA PHE A 60 -11.08 14.22 -6.75
C PHE A 60 -10.49 12.91 -6.23
N ALA A 61 -9.17 12.76 -6.28
CA ALA A 61 -8.48 11.54 -5.89
C ALA A 61 -8.65 11.27 -4.39
N SER A 62 -8.50 12.29 -3.53
CA SER A 62 -8.71 12.14 -2.09
C SER A 62 -10.17 11.88 -1.72
N TYR A 63 -11.12 12.52 -2.40
CA TYR A 63 -12.55 12.29 -2.14
C TYR A 63 -13.00 10.87 -2.52
N THR A 64 -12.45 10.34 -3.60
CA THR A 64 -12.79 9.00 -4.13
C THR A 64 -11.91 7.89 -3.58
N GLY A 65 -10.80 8.24 -2.93
CA GLY A 65 -9.77 7.30 -2.46
C GLY A 65 -8.87 6.76 -3.58
N PHE A 66 -8.88 7.33 -4.79
CA PHE A 66 -8.00 6.88 -5.87
C PHE A 66 -6.50 7.13 -5.58
N ASP A 67 -6.18 8.05 -4.67
CA ASP A 67 -4.81 8.34 -4.22
C ASP A 67 -4.28 7.35 -3.17
N THR A 68 -5.15 6.55 -2.54
CA THR A 68 -4.78 5.66 -1.42
C THR A 68 -4.00 4.40 -1.84
N GLY A 69 -3.74 4.21 -3.13
CA GLY A 69 -3.04 3.05 -3.67
C GLY A 69 -3.88 1.78 -3.62
N TYR A 70 -4.27 1.24 -4.78
CA TYR A 70 -5.01 -0.03 -4.90
C TYR A 70 -4.13 -1.27 -4.65
N GLY A 71 -3.28 -1.21 -3.62
CA GLY A 71 -2.45 -2.32 -3.18
C GLY A 71 -3.17 -3.11 -2.08
N PHE A 72 -4.24 -3.82 -2.42
CA PHE A 72 -4.83 -4.93 -1.67
C PHE A 72 -5.06 -4.80 -0.13
N TYR A 73 -4.96 -3.61 0.47
CA TYR A 73 -5.24 -3.32 1.89
C TYR A 73 -5.71 -1.87 2.05
N ALA A 74 -6.93 -1.57 1.60
CA ALA A 74 -7.57 -0.29 1.92
C ALA A 74 -7.80 -0.21 3.45
N PRO A 75 -7.11 0.70 4.18
CA PRO A 75 -6.93 0.65 5.62
C PRO A 75 -7.97 1.49 6.37
N ASN A 76 -9.27 1.30 6.10
CA ASN A 76 -10.32 1.93 6.95
C ASN A 76 -10.52 1.19 8.29
N VAL A 77 -9.45 0.61 8.84
CA VAL A 77 -9.38 0.16 10.24
C VAL A 77 -7.95 0.33 10.70
N ALA A 78 -7.70 1.39 11.46
CA ALA A 78 -6.47 1.61 12.21
C ALA A 78 -6.24 0.40 13.13
N SER A 79 -5.44 -0.56 12.68
CA SER A 79 -4.93 -1.65 13.50
C SER A 79 -3.42 -1.55 13.46
N ASP A 80 -2.84 -1.22 14.61
CA ASP A 80 -1.41 -1.26 14.80
C ASP A 80 -1.02 -2.69 15.19
N PHE A 81 0.01 -3.24 14.56
CA PHE A 81 0.48 -4.60 14.80
C PHE A 81 1.95 -4.53 15.20
N VAL A 82 2.27 -5.05 16.39
CA VAL A 82 3.64 -5.15 16.87
C VAL A 82 4.10 -6.60 16.70
N LEU A 83 5.23 -6.78 16.02
CA LEU A 83 5.86 -8.09 15.84
C LEU A 83 7.18 -8.15 16.61
N THR A 84 7.37 -9.23 17.35
CA THR A 84 8.55 -9.48 18.15
C THR A 84 9.19 -10.81 17.74
N PHE A 85 10.50 -10.80 17.51
CA PHE A 85 11.30 -11.97 17.19
C PHE A 85 12.09 -12.39 18.42
N GLU A 86 11.75 -13.55 18.97
CA GLU A 86 12.47 -14.18 20.08
C GLU A 86 13.36 -15.30 19.56
N LEU A 87 14.67 -15.19 19.78
CA LEU A 87 15.62 -16.28 19.64
C LEU A 87 15.66 -17.06 20.95
N LYS A 88 15.37 -18.36 20.90
CA LYS A 88 15.38 -19.23 22.09
C LYS A 88 16.48 -20.28 22.00
N ASP A 89 17.05 -20.63 23.15
CA ASP A 89 17.96 -21.77 23.26
C ASP A 89 17.18 -23.10 23.19
N LYS A 90 17.91 -24.22 23.17
CA LYS A 90 17.33 -25.57 23.16
C LYS A 90 16.47 -25.89 24.39
N ASN A 91 16.61 -25.12 25.46
CA ASN A 91 15.87 -25.28 26.71
C ASN A 91 14.67 -24.30 26.80
N GLY A 92 14.46 -23.45 25.78
CA GLY A 92 13.38 -22.48 25.71
C GLY A 92 13.70 -21.11 26.31
N ASN A 93 14.92 -20.86 26.78
CA ASN A 93 15.31 -19.55 27.32
C ASN A 93 15.50 -18.55 26.19
N ILE A 94 14.99 -17.32 26.36
CA ILE A 94 15.15 -16.24 25.38
C ILE A 94 16.61 -15.76 25.43
N ILE A 95 17.31 -15.94 24.31
CA ILE A 95 18.67 -15.45 24.05
C ILE A 95 18.62 -14.01 23.54
N GLU A 96 17.65 -13.70 22.68
CA GLU A 96 17.54 -12.38 22.03
C GLU A 96 16.07 -12.08 21.72
N GLU A 97 15.66 -10.83 21.93
CA GLU A 97 14.34 -10.33 21.55
C GLU A 97 14.52 -9.05 20.72
N LYS A 98 13.90 -8.99 19.52
CA LYS A 98 13.97 -7.81 18.65
C LYS A 98 12.71 -7.60 17.84
N ALA A 99 12.35 -6.35 17.57
CA ALA A 99 11.20 -6.01 16.74
C ALA A 99 11.35 -6.46 15.28
N MET A 100 12.58 -6.48 14.75
CA MET A 100 12.87 -6.96 13.39
C MET A 100 14.29 -7.52 13.29
N PRO A 101 14.53 -8.63 12.57
CA PRO A 101 15.87 -9.10 12.29
C PRO A 101 16.63 -8.07 11.45
N SER A 102 17.93 -7.95 11.70
CA SER A 102 18.83 -7.10 10.94
C SER A 102 19.09 -7.69 9.55
N PHE A 103 18.21 -7.39 8.60
CA PHE A 103 18.36 -7.79 7.20
C PHE A 103 19.35 -6.88 6.48
N GLN A 104 20.33 -7.48 5.79
CA GLN A 104 21.28 -6.73 4.96
C GLN A 104 20.73 -6.37 3.57
N LYS A 105 19.63 -7.00 3.14
CA LYS A 105 19.02 -6.79 1.82
C LYS A 105 17.63 -6.17 1.97
N LYS A 106 17.36 -5.12 1.19
CA LYS A 106 16.06 -4.44 1.14
C LYS A 106 14.90 -5.38 0.76
N GLU A 107 15.16 -6.34 -0.13
CA GLU A 107 14.18 -7.36 -0.52
C GLU A 107 13.79 -8.27 0.66
N SER A 108 14.74 -8.61 1.54
CA SER A 108 14.47 -9.42 2.73
C SER A 108 13.57 -8.68 3.72
N VAL A 109 13.78 -7.37 3.91
CA VAL A 109 12.89 -6.51 4.69
C VAL A 109 11.47 -6.59 4.13
N VAL A 110 11.30 -6.40 2.82
CA VAL A 110 9.97 -6.44 2.16
C VAL A 110 9.29 -7.79 2.26
N ARG A 111 10.00 -8.89 2.01
CA ARG A 111 9.40 -10.23 2.09
C ARG A 111 8.90 -10.53 3.50
N TYR A 112 9.66 -10.15 4.52
CA TYR A 112 9.25 -10.33 5.91
C TYR A 112 8.13 -9.38 6.33
N THR A 113 8.12 -8.12 5.89
CA THR A 113 6.99 -7.20 6.15
C THR A 113 5.73 -7.60 5.37
N THR A 114 5.87 -8.23 4.20
CA THR A 114 4.72 -8.76 3.45
C THR A 114 4.06 -9.94 4.18
N ILE A 115 4.86 -10.82 4.79
CA ILE A 115 4.34 -11.89 5.67
C ILE A 115 3.62 -11.29 6.88
N PHE A 116 4.16 -10.21 7.47
CA PHE A 116 3.51 -9.47 8.55
C PHE A 116 2.15 -8.92 8.12
N ILE A 117 2.08 -8.25 6.97
CA ILE A 117 0.82 -7.74 6.40
C ILE A 117 -0.14 -8.92 6.21
N TYR A 118 0.25 -9.97 5.48
CA TYR A 118 -0.61 -11.12 5.19
C TYR A 118 -1.18 -11.79 6.46
N SER A 119 -0.34 -11.94 7.49
CA SER A 119 -0.73 -12.54 8.76
C SER A 119 -1.73 -11.64 9.50
N SER A 120 -1.52 -10.33 9.50
CA SER A 120 -2.37 -9.37 10.21
C SER A 120 -3.80 -9.32 9.66
N ILE A 121 -3.98 -9.46 8.34
CA ILE A 121 -5.33 -9.55 7.72
C ILE A 121 -6.01 -10.87 8.05
N LYS A 122 -5.24 -11.97 8.06
CA LYS A 122 -5.79 -13.27 8.44
C LYS A 122 -6.32 -13.23 9.88
N PHE A 123 -5.62 -12.54 10.78
CA PHE A 123 -6.09 -12.32 12.15
C PHE A 123 -7.31 -11.38 12.23
N GLN A 124 -7.38 -10.31 11.43
CA GLN A 124 -8.58 -9.47 11.34
C GLN A 124 -9.81 -10.24 10.85
N GLY A 125 -9.65 -11.10 9.83
CA GLY A 125 -10.73 -11.94 9.31
C GLY A 125 -11.22 -12.97 10.32
N ILE A 126 -10.33 -13.54 11.14
CA ILE A 126 -10.70 -14.43 12.25
C ILE A 126 -11.45 -13.63 13.34
N LYS A 127 -10.99 -12.43 13.69
CA LYS A 127 -11.64 -11.57 14.69
C LYS A 127 -13.05 -11.14 14.26
N GLN A 128 -13.24 -10.77 12.99
CA GLN A 128 -14.57 -10.43 12.45
C GLN A 128 -15.52 -11.64 12.47
N ASN A 129 -15.05 -12.84 12.11
CA ASN A 129 -15.86 -14.06 12.21
C ASN A 129 -16.20 -14.42 13.66
N LEU A 130 -15.30 -14.20 14.61
CA LEU A 130 -15.56 -14.39 16.04
C LEU A 130 -16.61 -13.39 16.56
N ILE A 131 -16.50 -12.11 16.20
CA ILE A 131 -17.47 -11.08 16.57
C ILE A 131 -18.84 -11.35 15.93
N ALA A 132 -18.88 -11.75 14.66
CA ALA A 132 -20.11 -12.12 13.96
C ALA A 132 -20.80 -13.36 14.59
N ASN A 133 -20.02 -14.31 15.10
CA ASN A 133 -20.57 -15.47 15.82
C ASN A 133 -21.02 -15.14 17.25
N ILE A 134 -20.42 -14.13 17.91
CA ILE A 134 -20.85 -13.66 19.24
C ILE A 134 -22.14 -12.84 19.15
N ILE A 135 -22.33 -12.06 18.08
CA ILE A 135 -23.52 -11.22 17.87
C ILE A 135 -24.74 -12.04 17.39
N ASN A 136 -24.53 -13.23 16.81
CA ASN A 136 -25.60 -14.13 16.37
C ASN A 136 -25.96 -15.23 17.40
N ILE A 137 -25.61 -15.04 18.68
CA ILE A 137 -26.12 -15.79 19.85
C ILE A 137 -26.94 -14.82 20.70
#